data_AF-A0A524AV62-F1
#
_entry.id   AF-A0A524AV62-F1
#
_cell.length_a   1.000
_cell.length_b   1.000
_cell.length_c   1.000
_cell.angle_alpha   90.00
_cell.angle_beta   90.00
_cell.angle_gamma   90.00
#
_symmetry.space_group_name_H-M   'P 1'
#
loop_
_entity.id
_entity.type
_entity.pdbx_description
1 polymer ?
#
loop_
_entity_poly.entity_id
_entity_poly.type
_entity_poly.pdbx_seq_one_letter_code
_entity_poly.pdbx_strand_id
1 'polypeptide(L)' 'MAAKEFDIPVLPTYIEIPEINEGVMEGDGPFKSSEEFQNPLGFPGEKVDNWQEVAIEKMGELKSKYRSVQVFL' A
#
# COMPACT_ATOMS: atom_id res chain seq x y z
N MET A 1 18.20 -25.62 37.23
CA MET A 1 18.03 -24.28 36.63
C MET A 1 16.77 -23.69 37.24
N ALA A 2 16.92 -22.72 38.14
CA ALA A 2 15.77 -22.10 38.80
C ALA A 2 14.97 -21.28 37.77
N ALA A 3 13.65 -21.46 37.74
CA ALA A 3 12.77 -20.64 36.91
C ALA A 3 12.82 -19.20 37.43
N LYS A 4 13.13 -18.25 36.56
CA LYS A 4 13.13 -16.82 36.90
C LYS A 4 11.69 -16.39 37.13
N GLU A 5 11.39 -15.87 38.32
CA GLU A 5 10.07 -15.30 38.59
C GLU A 5 9.93 -13.98 37.81
N PHE A 6 8.84 -13.86 37.05
CA PHE A 6 8.47 -12.66 36.32
C PHE A 6 7.22 -12.08 36.97
N ASP A 7 7.19 -10.76 37.12
CA ASP A 7 5.97 -10.06 37.49
C ASP A 7 5.06 -10.02 36.26
N ILE A 8 4.08 -10.94 36.21
CA ILE A 8 3.14 -11.06 35.10
C ILE A 8 1.91 -10.22 35.46
N PRO A 9 1.68 -9.09 34.79
CA PRO A 9 0.50 -8.29 35.05
C PRO A 9 -0.76 -9.08 34.70
N VAL A 10 -1.73 -9.09 35.62
CA VAL A 10 -3.04 -9.71 35.38
C VAL A 10 -3.83 -8.80 34.45
N LEU A 11 -4.17 -9.32 33.27
CA LEU A 11 -5.02 -8.59 32.32
C LEU A 11 -6.46 -8.54 32.82
N PRO A 12 -7.17 -7.41 32.63
CA PRO A 12 -8.58 -7.30 32.98
C PRO A 12 -9.43 -8.21 32.08
N THR A 13 -10.58 -8.68 32.59
CA THR A 13 -11.53 -9.52 31.84
C THR A 13 -12.08 -8.82 30.60
N TYR A 14 -12.21 -7.49 30.66
CA TYR A 14 -12.63 -6.65 29.54
C TYR A 14 -11.57 -5.59 29.30
N ILE A 15 -11.22 -5.41 28.03
CA ILE A 15 -10.28 -4.39 27.58
C ILE A 15 -11.10 -3.14 27.27
N GLU A 16 -10.61 -1.98 27.72
CA GLU A 16 -11.23 -0.70 27.35
C GLU A 16 -11.07 -0.49 25.84
N ILE A 17 -12.19 -0.29 25.15
CA ILE A 17 -12.20 0.01 23.73
C ILE A 17 -11.90 1.51 23.59
N PRO A 18 -10.86 1.91 22.86
CA PRO A 18 -10.55 3.32 22.66
C PRO A 18 -11.70 4.01 21.91
N GLU A 19 -11.98 5.26 22.27
CA GLU A 19 -12.95 6.08 21.57
C GLU A 19 -12.49 6.37 20.13
N ILE A 20 -13.42 6.33 19.18
CA ILE A 20 -13.15 6.68 17.79
C ILE A 20 -13.03 8.20 17.72
N ASN A 21 -11.90 8.67 17.20
CA ASN A 21 -11.69 10.09 16.92
C ASN A 21 -12.04 10.37 15.46
N GLU A 22 -13.17 11.02 15.23
CA GLU A 22 -13.60 11.45 13.90
C GLU A 22 -12.57 12.44 13.31
N GLY A 23 -12.32 12.33 12.00
CA GLY A 23 -11.34 13.18 11.30
C GLY A 23 -9.87 12.72 11.36
N VAL A 24 -9.52 11.68 12.12
CA VAL A 24 -8.12 11.17 12.15
C VAL A 24 -7.65 10.60 10.81
N MET A 25 -8.59 10.13 9.98
CA MET A 25 -8.32 9.65 8.62
C MET A 25 -8.61 10.72 7.56
N GLU A 26 -8.89 11.96 7.97
CA GLU A 26 -9.10 13.08 7.04
C GLU A 26 -7.74 13.52 6.49
N GLY A 27 -7.55 13.36 5.20
CA GLY A 27 -6.33 13.74 4.49
C GLY A 27 -6.57 13.81 2.98
N ASP A 28 -5.70 14.53 2.29
CA ASP A 28 -5.85 14.82 0.85
C ASP A 28 -5.57 13.62 -0.07
N GLY A 29 -5.20 12.47 0.49
CA GLY A 29 -4.93 11.27 -0.28
C GLY A 29 -4.22 10.16 0.48
N PRO A 30 -3.90 9.06 -0.22
CA PRO A 30 -3.17 7.95 0.37
C PRO A 30 -1.73 8.35 0.74
N PHE A 31 -1.16 7.67 1.73
CA PHE A 31 0.25 7.80 2.07
C PHE A 31 1.12 7.25 0.92
N LYS A 32 1.72 8.15 0.14
CA LYS A 32 2.63 7.79 -0.96
C LYS A 32 3.95 7.27 -0.38
N SER A 33 4.48 6.21 -0.99
CA SER A 33 5.82 5.69 -0.65
C SER A 33 6.93 6.64 -1.16
N SER A 34 8.13 6.57 -0.59
CA SER A 34 9.29 7.32 -1.11
C SER A 34 9.62 6.90 -2.55
N GLU A 35 10.06 7.85 -3.38
CA GLU A 35 10.40 7.64 -4.79
C GLU A 35 11.47 6.55 -4.97
N GLU A 36 12.40 6.46 -4.03
CA GLU A 36 13.47 5.45 -3.99
C GLU A 36 12.94 4.02 -4.06
N PHE A 37 11.76 3.76 -3.51
CA PHE A 37 11.11 2.46 -3.54
C PHE A 37 10.21 2.27 -4.76
N GLN A 38 9.69 3.36 -5.34
CA GLN A 38 8.76 3.30 -6.47
C GLN A 38 9.48 3.12 -7.82
N ASN A 39 10.62 3.79 -7.99
CA ASN A 39 11.43 3.73 -9.21
C ASN A 39 11.81 2.29 -9.64
N PRO A 40 12.32 1.39 -8.77
CA PRO A 40 12.65 0.02 -9.19
C PRO A 40 11.43 -0.82 -9.59
N LEU A 41 10.23 -0.46 -9.14
CA LEU A 41 8.98 -1.10 -9.53
C LEU A 41 8.41 -0.54 -10.85
N GLY A 42 9.05 0.49 -11.41
CA GLY A 42 8.58 1.18 -12.62
C GLY A 42 7.43 2.15 -12.35
N PHE A 43 7.20 2.54 -11.09
CA PHE A 43 6.23 3.58 -10.75
C PHE A 43 6.96 4.92 -10.60
N PRO A 44 6.59 5.95 -11.38
CA PRO A 44 7.13 7.29 -11.19
C PRO A 44 6.60 7.88 -9.87
N GLY A 45 7.46 8.54 -9.11
CA GLY A 45 7.13 9.16 -7.82
C GLY A 45 6.03 10.22 -7.90
N GLU A 46 5.90 10.85 -9.07
CA GLU A 46 4.85 11.81 -9.39
C GLU A 46 4.16 11.49 -10.72
N LYS A 47 2.99 12.10 -10.90
CA LYS A 47 2.23 11.99 -12.15
C LYS A 47 2.95 12.76 -13.25
N VAL A 48 3.51 12.04 -14.22
CA VAL A 48 4.14 12.63 -15.41
C VAL A 48 3.10 13.30 -16.32
N ASP A 49 3.48 14.37 -17.02
CA ASP A 49 2.55 15.13 -17.87
C ASP A 49 1.95 14.28 -19.01
N ASN A 50 2.76 13.41 -19.59
CA ASN A 50 2.38 12.49 -20.67
C ASN A 50 1.91 11.11 -20.16
N TRP A 51 1.40 11.02 -18.93
CA TRP A 51 1.02 9.75 -18.29
C TRP A 51 0.08 8.90 -19.16
N GLN A 52 -0.80 9.55 -19.92
CA GLN A 52 -1.78 8.87 -20.76
C GLN A 52 -1.11 8.16 -21.94
N GLU A 53 -0.11 8.80 -22.57
CA GLU A 53 0.64 8.21 -23.68
C GLU A 53 1.47 7.03 -23.21
N VAL A 54 2.17 7.18 -22.08
CA VAL A 54 2.95 6.10 -21.44
C VAL A 54 2.06 4.90 -21.10
N ALA A 55 0.86 5.16 -20.58
CA ALA A 55 -0.10 4.10 -20.26
C ALA A 55 -0.60 3.37 -21.51
N ILE A 56 -0.88 4.10 -22.61
CA ILE A 56 -1.32 3.51 -23.88
C ILE A 56 -0.20 2.65 -24.47
N GLU A 57 1.04 3.14 -24.46
CA GLU A 57 2.19 2.38 -24.96
C GLU A 57 2.38 1.08 -24.19
N LYS A 58 2.33 1.13 -22.85
CA LYS A 58 2.40 -0.09 -22.02
C LYS A 58 1.23 -1.03 -22.24
N MET A 59 0.02 -0.52 -22.46
CA MET A 59 -1.13 -1.36 -22.79
C MET A 59 -0.93 -2.08 -24.14
N GLY A 60 -0.35 -1.38 -25.13
CA GLY A 60 0.04 -1.97 -26.41
C GLY A 60 1.08 -3.08 -26.27
N GLU A 61 2.11 -2.85 -25.46
CA GLU A 61 3.14 -3.86 -25.15
C GLU A 61 2.53 -5.11 -24.49
N LEU A 62 1.69 -4.91 -23.47
CA LEU A 62 1.02 -6.01 -22.76
C LEU A 62 0.09 -6.79 -23.67
N LYS A 63 -0.67 -6.09 -24.53
CA LYS A 63 -1.51 -6.71 -25.55
C LYS A 63 -0.66 -7.51 -26.53
N SER A 64 0.48 -7.02 -26.99
CA SER A 64 1.36 -7.80 -27.89
C SER A 64 1.95 -9.05 -27.22
N LYS A 65 2.38 -8.91 -25.96
CA LYS A 65 3.08 -9.97 -25.21
C LYS A 65 2.16 -11.06 -24.68
N TYR A 66 0.95 -10.72 -24.24
CA TYR A 66 0.05 -11.63 -23.54
C TYR A 66 -1.25 -11.83 -24.31
N ARG A 67 -1.46 -13.07 -24.79
CA ARG A 67 -2.71 -13.47 -25.46
C ARG A 67 -3.95 -13.28 -24.57
N SER A 68 -3.82 -13.49 -23.26
CA SER A 68 -4.91 -13.26 -22.30
C SER A 68 -5.43 -11.83 -22.36
N VAL A 69 -4.53 -10.85 -22.46
CA VAL A 69 -4.87 -9.43 -22.58
C VAL A 69 -5.51 -9.14 -23.94
N GLN A 70 -5.03 -9.74 -25.03
CA GLN A 70 -5.64 -9.59 -26.37
C GLN A 70 -7.08 -10.09 -26.46
N VAL A 71 -7.39 -11.17 -25.75
CA VAL A 71 -8.72 -11.77 -25.77
C VAL A 71 -9.69 -11.00 -24.88
N PHE A 72 -9.19 -10.39 -23.80
CA PHE A 72 -10.00 -9.59 -22.90
C PHE A 72 -10.31 -8.18 -23.45
N LEU A 73 -9.35 -7.55 -24.14
CA LEU A 73 -9.42 -6.18 -24.69
C LEU A 73 -9.70 -6.14 -26.20
#